data_AF-A0A2I1GFC1-F1
#
_entry.id   AF-A0A2I1GFC1-F1
#
_cell.length_a   1.000
_cell.length_b   1.000
_cell.length_c   1.000
_cell.angle_alpha   90.00
_cell.angle_beta   90.00
_cell.angle_gamma   90.00
#
_symmetry.space_group_name_H-M   'P 1'
#
loop_
_entity.id
_entity.type
_entity.pdbx_description
1 polymer ?
#
loop_
_entity_poly.entity_id
_entity_poly.type
_entity_poly.pdbx_seq_one_letter_code
_entity_poly.pdbx_strand_id
1 'polypeptide(L)'
;MESTLEFVIKHCSTQLELYQRCIENNPKERYNCQKEKNELSKCSEDNNPLLKQIKEQCNEIIQAFEKCLNENETNPEKYCISLLRDLYDCTENVAAKINKKGK
;
A
#
# COMPACT_ATOMS: atom_id res chain seq x y z
N MET A 1 -3.06 -14.69 -12.33
CA MET A 1 -3.55 -13.68 -11.38
C MET A 1 -3.01 -12.36 -11.87
N GLU A 2 -3.86 -11.38 -12.13
CA GLU A 2 -3.42 -10.00 -12.42
C GLU A 2 -2.67 -9.51 -11.17
N SER A 3 -1.48 -8.93 -11.33
CA SER A 3 -0.77 -8.38 -10.18
C SER A 3 -1.56 -7.22 -9.58
N THR A 4 -1.39 -6.97 -8.27
CA THR A 4 -2.02 -5.82 -7.60
C THR A 4 -1.71 -4.51 -8.32
N LEU A 5 -0.52 -4.39 -8.90
CA LEU A 5 -0.12 -3.22 -9.67
C LEU A 5 -0.88 -3.11 -11.01
N GLU A 6 -0.98 -4.20 -11.79
CA GLU A 6 -1.75 -4.22 -13.05
C GLU A 6 -3.22 -3.88 -12.81
N PHE A 7 -3.80 -4.37 -11.72
CA PHE A 7 -5.17 -4.05 -11.31
C PHE A 7 -5.34 -2.56 -11.03
N VAL A 8 -4.42 -1.96 -10.26
CA VAL A 8 -4.44 -0.52 -9.95
C VAL A 8 -4.25 0.30 -11.22
N ILE A 9 -3.36 -0.09 -12.12
CA ILE A 9 -3.17 0.59 -13.42
C ILE A 9 -4.46 0.56 -14.24
N LYS A 10 -5.17 -0.57 -14.25
CA LYS A 10 -6.38 -0.75 -15.06
C LYS A 10 -7.61 -0.04 -14.49
N HIS A 11 -7.77 -0.04 -13.17
CA HIS A 11 -8.99 0.44 -12.49
C HIS A 11 -8.83 1.82 -11.83
N CYS A 12 -7.61 2.27 -11.57
CA CYS A 12 -7.29 3.48 -10.82
C CYS A 12 -6.18 4.32 -11.47
N SER A 13 -6.02 4.23 -12.80
CA SER A 13 -4.97 4.95 -13.55
C SER A 13 -4.95 6.45 -13.24
N THR A 14 -6.11 7.09 -13.22
CA THR A 14 -6.21 8.53 -12.97
C THR A 14 -5.64 8.92 -11.60
N GLN A 15 -5.99 8.17 -10.54
CA GLN A 15 -5.49 8.45 -9.20
C GLN A 15 -3.99 8.13 -9.10
N LEU A 16 -3.54 7.08 -9.80
CA LEU A 16 -2.12 6.71 -9.86
C LEU A 16 -1.29 7.81 -10.52
N GLU A 17 -1.74 8.35 -11.65
CA GLU A 17 -1.08 9.45 -12.36
C GLU A 17 -1.02 10.73 -11.53
N LEU A 18 -2.10 11.07 -10.82
CA LEU A 18 -2.12 12.23 -9.92
C LEU A 18 -1.10 12.08 -8.78
N TYR A 19 -1.02 10.89 -8.18
CA TYR A 19 -0.05 10.63 -7.12
C TYR A 19 1.39 10.66 -7.63
N GLN A 20 1.68 10.04 -8.77
CA GLN A 20 3.00 10.07 -9.39
C GLN A 20 3.43 11.51 -9.70
N ARG A 21 2.56 12.29 -10.36
CA ARG A 21 2.82 13.70 -10.66
C ARG A 21 3.10 14.51 -9.40
N CYS A 22 2.42 14.22 -8.30
CA CYS A 22 2.70 14.90 -7.04
C CYS A 22 4.10 14.58 -6.52
N ILE A 23 4.51 13.30 -6.51
CA ILE A 23 5.85 12.89 -6.03
C ILE A 23 6.94 13.51 -6.89
N GLU A 24 6.77 13.52 -8.21
CA GLU A 24 7.73 14.12 -9.14
C GLU A 24 7.92 15.62 -8.90
N ASN A 25 6.84 16.33 -8.54
CA ASN A 25 6.90 17.76 -8.20
C ASN A 25 7.38 18.01 -6.75
N ASN A 26 7.35 17.02 -5.86
CA ASN A 26 7.71 17.14 -4.44
C ASN A 26 8.75 16.08 -4.01
N PRO A 27 9.92 16.00 -4.66
CA PRO A 27 10.87 14.90 -4.47
C PRO A 27 11.46 14.80 -3.05
N LYS A 28 11.50 15.93 -2.32
CA LYS A 28 12.01 16.01 -0.93
C LYS A 28 10.89 16.04 0.12
N GLU A 29 9.64 16.18 -0.30
CA GLU A 29 8.50 16.44 0.58
C GLU A 29 7.33 15.52 0.20
N ARG A 30 7.59 14.21 0.17
CA ARG A 30 6.57 13.22 -0.23
C ARG A 30 5.32 13.27 0.64
N TYR A 31 5.44 13.79 1.87
CA TYR A 31 4.31 14.02 2.77
C TYR A 31 3.28 15.02 2.20
N ASN A 32 3.68 15.91 1.28
CA ASN A 32 2.76 16.83 0.58
C ASN A 32 1.76 16.08 -0.32
N CYS A 33 2.06 14.84 -0.70
CA CYS A 33 1.23 14.01 -1.58
C CYS A 33 0.27 13.09 -0.83
N GLN A 34 0.01 13.37 0.46
CA GLN A 34 -0.85 12.53 1.28
C GLN A 34 -2.29 12.49 0.75
N LYS A 35 -2.77 13.58 0.15
CA LYS A 35 -4.11 13.65 -0.43
C LYS A 35 -4.25 12.67 -1.60
N GLU A 36 -3.36 12.79 -2.59
CA GLU A 36 -3.36 11.96 -3.80
C GLU A 36 -3.12 10.48 -3.43
N LYS A 37 -2.24 10.22 -2.46
CA LYS A 37 -2.03 8.88 -1.88
C LYS A 37 -3.33 8.30 -1.31
N ASN A 38 -4.07 9.08 -0.54
CA ASN A 38 -5.34 8.65 0.05
C ASN A 38 -6.40 8.38 -1.03
N GLU A 39 -6.48 9.21 -2.08
CA GLU A 39 -7.40 9.01 -3.20
C GLU A 39 -7.09 7.74 -3.99
N LEU A 40 -5.80 7.46 -4.25
CA LEU A 40 -5.36 6.22 -4.88
C LEU A 40 -5.68 4.99 -4.01
N SER A 41 -5.40 5.07 -2.71
CA SER A 41 -5.73 4.01 -1.75
C SER A 41 -7.23 3.71 -1.77
N LYS A 42 -8.06 4.75 -1.71
CA LYS A 42 -9.53 4.61 -1.73
C LYS A 42 -10.01 3.94 -3.02
N CYS A 43 -9.55 4.38 -4.19
CA CYS A 43 -9.92 3.73 -5.46
C CYS A 43 -9.52 2.25 -5.47
N SER A 44 -8.33 1.93 -4.98
CA SER A 44 -7.81 0.56 -4.93
C SER A 44 -8.65 -0.32 -4.02
N GLU A 45 -9.09 0.20 -2.87
CA GLU A 45 -9.96 -0.49 -1.91
C GLU A 45 -11.38 -0.70 -2.45
N ASP A 46 -11.95 0.32 -3.10
CA ASP A 46 -13.31 0.26 -3.65
C ASP A 46 -13.43 -0.78 -4.78
N ASN A 47 -12.35 -1.01 -5.53
CA ASN A 47 -12.32 -1.95 -6.64
C ASN A 47 -11.78 -3.34 -6.25
N ASN A 48 -11.05 -3.47 -5.13
CA ASN A 48 -10.45 -4.73 -4.70
C ASN A 48 -10.78 -5.07 -3.23
N PRO A 49 -11.78 -5.94 -2.98
CA PRO A 49 -12.18 -6.35 -1.63
C PRO A 49 -11.04 -6.98 -0.82
N LEU A 50 -10.09 -7.65 -1.47
CA LEU A 50 -8.92 -8.21 -0.80
C LEU A 50 -8.00 -7.09 -0.30
N LEU A 51 -7.75 -6.05 -1.09
CA LEU A 51 -6.96 -4.88 -0.63
C LEU A 51 -7.62 -4.18 0.55
N LYS A 52 -8.95 -4.01 0.52
CA LYS A 52 -9.68 -3.45 1.65
C LYS A 52 -9.48 -4.27 2.93
N GLN A 53 -9.61 -5.59 2.83
CA GLN A 53 -9.40 -6.49 3.96
C GLN A 53 -7.95 -6.51 4.48
N ILE A 54 -6.96 -6.44 3.58
CA ILE A 54 -5.54 -6.33 3.97
C ILE A 54 -5.32 -5.04 4.73
N LYS A 55 -5.81 -3.91 4.21
CA LYS A 55 -5.65 -2.62 4.88
C LYS A 55 -6.31 -2.60 6.26
N GLU A 56 -7.50 -3.17 6.40
CA GLU A 56 -8.21 -3.26 7.68
C GLU A 56 -7.48 -4.18 8.68
N GLN A 57 -7.08 -5.38 8.27
CA GLN A 57 -6.50 -6.39 9.18
C GLN A 57 -5.01 -6.16 9.47
N CYS A 58 -4.27 -5.55 8.54
CA CYS A 58 -2.84 -5.30 8.67
C CYS A 58 -2.52 -3.83 8.99
N ASN A 59 -3.52 -3.00 9.33
CA ASN A 59 -3.38 -1.55 9.51
C ASN A 59 -2.23 -1.17 10.46
N GLU A 60 -2.11 -1.84 11.61
CA GLU A 60 -1.08 -1.53 12.60
C GLU A 60 0.34 -1.76 12.06
N ILE A 61 0.54 -2.87 11.33
CA ILE A 61 1.82 -3.21 10.72
C ILE A 61 2.14 -2.25 9.57
N ILE A 62 1.13 -1.88 8.77
CA ILE A 62 1.25 -0.87 7.71
C ILE A 62 1.72 0.46 8.32
N GLN A 63 1.08 0.95 9.37
CA GLN A 63 1.45 2.22 10.02
C GLN A 63 2.87 2.16 10.61
N ALA A 64 3.23 1.04 11.25
CA ALA A 64 4.58 0.85 11.79
C ALA A 64 5.64 0.84 10.67
N PHE A 65 5.37 0.15 9.56
CA PHE A 65 6.27 0.11 8.41
C PHE A 65 6.41 1.50 7.75
N GLU A 66 5.31 2.21 7.51
CA GLU A 66 5.34 3.57 6.97
C GLU A 66 6.12 4.54 7.87
N LYS A 67 5.92 4.45 9.18
CA LYS A 67 6.69 5.23 10.15
C LYS A 67 8.19 4.91 10.06
N CYS A 68 8.55 3.63 9.98
CA CYS A 68 9.95 3.23 9.86
C CYS A 68 10.59 3.80 8.58
N LEU A 69 9.87 3.77 7.44
CA LEU A 69 10.36 4.34 6.19
C LEU A 69 10.60 5.86 6.29
N ASN A 70 9.70 6.58 6.94
CA ASN A 70 9.83 8.03 7.17
C ASN A 70 11.01 8.37 8.09
N GLU A 71 11.29 7.53 9.09
CA GLU A 71 12.40 7.74 10.03
C GLU A 71 13.75 7.31 9.45
N ASN A 72 13.77 6.44 8.44
CA ASN A 72 14.98 5.79 7.92
C ASN A 72 15.14 5.94 6.40
N GLU A 73 14.90 7.14 5.86
CA GLU A 73 14.92 7.40 4.41
C GLU A 73 16.22 6.98 3.70
N THR A 74 17.36 7.02 4.40
CA THR A 74 18.67 6.72 3.80
C THR A 74 18.99 5.22 3.73
N ASN A 75 18.52 4.41 4.69
CA ASN A 75 18.84 2.98 4.77
C ASN A 75 17.62 2.16 5.27
N PRO A 76 16.46 2.24 4.59
CA PRO A 76 15.23 1.60 5.05
C PRO A 76 15.35 0.07 5.07
N GLU A 77 16.11 -0.51 4.16
CA GLU A 77 16.37 -1.95 4.08
C GLU A 77 17.09 -2.53 5.31
N LYS A 78 17.87 -1.71 6.03
CA LYS A 78 18.52 -2.15 7.26
C LYS A 78 17.57 -2.15 8.46
N TYR A 79 16.68 -1.17 8.54
CA TYR A 79 15.88 -0.90 9.75
C TYR A 79 14.43 -1.39 9.64
N CYS A 80 13.86 -1.45 8.43
CA CYS A 80 12.44 -1.73 8.21
C CYS A 80 12.17 -3.12 7.63
N ILE A 81 13.21 -3.93 7.36
CA ILE A 81 13.05 -5.25 6.74
C ILE A 81 12.23 -6.23 7.58
N SER A 82 12.29 -6.13 8.92
CA SER A 82 11.45 -6.96 9.79
C SER A 82 9.97 -6.62 9.62
N LEU A 83 9.63 -5.33 9.66
CA LEU A 83 8.26 -4.85 9.45
C LEU A 83 7.73 -5.19 8.05
N LEU A 84 8.60 -5.19 7.03
CA LEU A 84 8.22 -5.64 5.69
C LEU A 84 7.86 -7.13 5.67
N ARG A 85 8.59 -7.98 6.39
CA ARG A 85 8.26 -9.42 6.51
C ARG A 85 6.95 -9.62 7.25
N ASP A 86 6.74 -8.93 8.37
CA ASP A 86 5.50 -9.01 9.14
C ASP A 86 4.29 -8.57 8.29
N LEU A 87 4.47 -7.53 7.46
CA LEU A 87 3.45 -7.05 6.54
C LEU A 87 3.15 -8.08 5.44
N TYR A 88 4.18 -8.71 4.89
CA TYR A 88 4.03 -9.78 3.91
C TYR A 88 3.25 -10.96 4.50
N ASP A 89 3.64 -11.43 5.68
CA ASP A 89 2.97 -12.55 6.35
C ASP A 89 1.51 -12.22 6.68
N CYS A 90 1.22 -10.98 7.11
CA CYS A 90 -0.15 -10.54 7.32
C CYS A 90 -0.97 -10.58 6.02
N THR A 91 -0.39 -10.09 4.92
CA THR A 91 -1.04 -10.05 3.60
C THR A 91 -1.39 -11.46 3.10
N GLU A 92 -0.45 -12.40 3.20
CA GLU A 92 -0.66 -13.81 2.83
C GLU A 92 -1.76 -14.46 3.67
N ASN A 93 -1.76 -14.19 4.98
CA ASN A 93 -2.77 -14.71 5.89
C ASN A 93 -4.18 -14.17 5.56
N VAL A 94 -4.31 -12.89 5.22
CA VAL A 94 -5.58 -12.30 4.81
C VAL A 94 -6.04 -12.90 3.47
N ALA A 95 -5.15 -12.99 2.49
CA ALA A 95 -5.44 -13.60 1.19
C ALA A 95 -5.92 -15.06 1.33
N ALA A 96 -5.24 -15.86 2.16
CA ALA A 96 -5.63 -17.23 2.45
C ALA A 96 -7.01 -17.33 3.12
N LYS A 97 -7.36 -16.41 4.04
CA LYS A 97 -8.67 -16.38 4.69
C LYS A 97 -9.80 -16.08 3.69
N ILE A 98 -9.59 -15.15 2.76
CA ILE A 98 -10.60 -14.80 1.76
C ILE A 98 -10.82 -15.95 0.78
N ASN A 99 -9.74 -16.59 0.32
CA ASN A 99 -9.83 -17.76 -0.57
C ASN A 99 -10.53 -18.96 0.10
N LYS A 100 -10.47 -19.08 1.43
CA LYS A 100 -11.20 -20.12 2.20
C LYS A 100 -12.67 -19.78 2.43
N LYS A 101 -13.06 -18.50 2.49
CA LYS A 101 -14.46 -18.06 2.67
C LYS A 101 -15.28 -18.09 1.37
N GLY A 102 -14.62 -18.18 0.21
CA GLY A 102 -15.27 -18.30 -1.10
C GLY A 102 -15.50 -19.74 -1.59
N LYS A 103 -15.36 -20.75 -0.72
CA LYS A 103 -15.67 -22.16 -0.98
C LYS A 103 -16.87 -22.61 -0.17
#